data_AF-A0A9D3PJU4-F1
#
_entry.id   AF-A0A9D3PJU4-F1
#
_cell.length_a   1.000
_cell.length_b   1.000
_cell.length_c   1.000
_cell.angle_alpha   90.00
_cell.angle_beta   90.00
_cell.angle_gamma   90.00
#
_symmetry.space_group_name_H-M   'P 1'
#
loop_
_entity.id
_entity.type
_entity.pdbx_description
1 polymer ?
#
loop_
_entity_poly.entity_id
_entity_poly.type
_entity_poly.pdbx_seq_one_letter_code
_entity_poly.pdbx_strand_id
1 'polypeptide(L)'
;MAGHGAYSASKMDMEYHSDYHSGVEFVDNNKAELIQRVTLVEPLAEALGPMIPDEAYSKIRAARTSQEKMRELYDALHEGGPETKAAFYRALCKQNKHLVEHLGGH
;
A
#
# COMPACT_ATOMS: atom_id res chain seq x y z
N MET A 1 11.28 -40.83 -9.27
CA MET A 1 11.30 -40.17 -10.60
C MET A 1 9.91 -39.60 -10.84
N ALA A 2 9.90 -38.32 -11.22
CA ALA A 2 8.86 -37.53 -11.89
C ALA A 2 7.37 -37.81 -11.60
N GLY A 3 6.74 -36.81 -10.99
CA GLY A 3 5.29 -36.60 -10.99
C GLY A 3 4.94 -35.13 -10.71
N HIS A 4 5.73 -34.19 -11.25
CA HIS A 4 5.35 -32.78 -11.29
C HIS A 4 4.54 -32.58 -12.57
N GLY A 5 3.24 -32.35 -12.43
CA GLY A 5 2.31 -32.12 -13.54
C GLY A 5 0.91 -31.95 -12.96
N ALA A 6 0.53 -30.74 -12.54
CA ALA A 6 0.03 -29.65 -13.38
C ALA A 6 -1.51 -29.63 -13.37
N TYR A 7 -2.07 -28.41 -13.26
CA TYR A 7 -3.49 -28.03 -13.30
C TYR A 7 -4.26 -28.27 -11.98
N SER A 8 -4.78 -27.26 -11.28
CA SER A 8 -5.51 -26.12 -11.83
C SER A 8 -5.53 -24.95 -10.82
N ALA A 9 -4.73 -23.92 -11.09
CA ALA A 9 -4.78 -22.62 -10.41
C ALA A 9 -5.40 -21.53 -11.32
N SER A 10 -6.14 -21.92 -12.37
CA SER A 10 -6.50 -21.02 -13.48
C SER A 10 -7.90 -20.40 -13.38
N LYS A 11 -8.55 -20.42 -12.21
CA LYS A 11 -9.90 -19.82 -12.06
C LYS A 11 -10.09 -18.90 -10.86
N MET A 12 -9.09 -18.80 -9.97
CA MET A 12 -9.10 -17.90 -8.81
C MET A 12 -8.28 -16.62 -9.03
N ASP A 13 -7.50 -16.55 -10.11
CA ASP A 13 -6.47 -15.53 -10.36
C ASP A 13 -6.92 -14.37 -11.29
N MET A 14 -8.06 -14.47 -11.98
CA MET A 14 -8.36 -13.54 -13.08
C MET A 14 -9.27 -12.34 -12.72
N GLU A 15 -10.11 -12.46 -11.68
CA GLU A 15 -11.10 -11.43 -11.31
C GLU A 15 -10.82 -10.76 -9.94
N TYR A 16 -9.94 -11.33 -9.12
CA TYR A 16 -9.51 -10.75 -7.84
C TYR A 16 -8.22 -9.92 -7.98
N HIS A 17 -7.55 -10.03 -9.14
CA HIS A 17 -6.31 -9.33 -9.44
C HIS A 17 -6.51 -7.90 -9.95
N SER A 18 -7.69 -7.52 -10.48
CA SER A 18 -7.89 -6.19 -11.07
C SER A 18 -7.76 -5.06 -10.04
N ASP A 19 -8.46 -5.16 -8.92
CA ASP A 19 -8.47 -4.13 -7.88
C ASP A 19 -7.20 -4.13 -7.04
N TYR A 20 -6.59 -5.32 -6.88
CA TYR A 20 -5.31 -5.48 -6.19
C TYR A 20 -4.16 -4.88 -6.99
N HIS A 21 -4.09 -5.18 -8.30
CA HIS A 21 -3.05 -4.64 -9.17
C HIS A 21 -3.21 -3.12 -9.36
N SER A 22 -4.44 -2.66 -9.57
CA SER A 22 -4.74 -1.22 -9.69
C SER A 22 -4.37 -0.43 -8.43
N GLY A 23 -4.64 -0.97 -7.23
CA GLY A 23 -4.26 -0.32 -5.98
C GLY A 23 -2.74 -0.23 -5.78
N VAL A 24 -2.00 -1.30 -6.12
CA VAL A 24 -0.53 -1.31 -6.04
C VAL A 24 0.09 -0.32 -7.02
N GLU A 25 -0.33 -0.36 -8.29
CA GLU A 25 0.14 0.57 -9.32
C GLU A 25 -0.22 2.02 -9.00
N PHE A 26 -1.42 2.28 -8.47
CA PHE A 26 -1.83 3.61 -8.06
C PHE A 26 -0.88 4.18 -7.00
N VAL A 27 -0.50 3.37 -6.01
CA VAL A 27 0.38 3.80 -4.91
C VAL A 27 1.80 4.09 -5.43
N ASP A 28 2.34 3.27 -6.33
CA ASP A 28 3.65 3.53 -6.94
C ASP A 28 3.63 4.75 -7.87
N ASN A 29 2.62 4.85 -8.75
CA ASN A 29 2.50 5.93 -9.73
C ASN A 29 2.24 7.30 -9.08
N ASN A 30 1.49 7.32 -7.98
CA ASN A 30 1.12 8.56 -7.28
C ASN A 30 2.01 8.86 -6.06
N LYS A 31 3.13 8.15 -5.88
CA LYS A 31 4.01 8.30 -4.72
C LYS A 31 4.35 9.76 -4.39
N ALA A 32 4.73 10.55 -5.39
CA ALA A 32 5.12 11.95 -5.19
C ALA A 32 3.95 12.80 -4.67
N GLU A 33 2.78 12.69 -5.29
CA GLU A 33 1.58 13.42 -4.89
C GLU A 33 1.09 12.98 -3.51
N LEU A 34 1.16 11.68 -3.21
CA LEU A 34 0.79 11.14 -1.92
C LEU A 34 1.73 11.64 -0.82
N ILE A 35 3.05 11.67 -1.04
CA ILE A 35 4.01 12.22 -0.08
C ILE A 35 3.74 13.72 0.19
N GLN A 36 3.36 14.49 -0.83
CA GLN A 36 3.14 15.93 -0.66
C GLN A 36 1.79 16.29 -0.05
N ARG A 37 0.73 15.58 -0.43
CA ARG A 37 -0.65 15.94 -0.09
C ARG A 37 -1.19 15.21 1.13
N VAL A 38 -0.68 14.03 1.47
CA VAL A 38 -1.09 13.28 2.66
C VAL A 38 -0.39 13.85 3.88
N THR A 39 -1.16 14.55 4.72
CA THR A 39 -0.66 15.10 5.99
C THR A 39 -0.90 14.15 7.17
N LEU A 40 -1.95 13.33 7.11
CA LEU A 40 -2.38 12.40 8.15
C LEU A 40 -1.76 11.01 7.97
N VAL A 41 -0.44 10.91 8.18
CA VAL A 41 0.30 9.65 7.93
C VAL A 41 0.17 8.64 9.06
N GLU A 42 0.09 9.10 10.31
CA GLU A 42 -0.05 8.23 11.49
C GLU A 42 -1.22 7.25 11.39
N PRO A 43 -2.44 7.68 11.07
CA PRO A 43 -3.56 6.73 10.95
C PRO A 43 -3.45 5.79 9.73
N LEU A 44 -2.68 6.15 8.69
CA LEU A 44 -2.33 5.21 7.60
C LEU A 44 -1.33 4.16 8.10
N ALA A 45 -0.33 4.59 8.87
CA ALA A 45 0.63 3.70 9.51
C ALA A 45 -0.05 2.77 10.52
N GLU A 46 -1.03 3.24 11.29
CA GLU A 46 -1.82 2.41 12.21
C GLU A 46 -2.63 1.35 11.47
N ALA A 47 -3.27 1.72 10.35
CA ALA A 47 -4.00 0.77 9.52
C ALA A 47 -3.08 -0.35 8.97
N LEU A 48 -1.80 -0.03 8.76
CA LEU A 48 -0.77 -0.94 8.30
C LEU A 48 -0.01 -1.63 9.43
N GLY A 49 -0.15 -1.18 10.68
CA GLY A 49 0.54 -1.70 11.86
C GLY A 49 0.62 -3.23 11.96
N PRO A 50 -0.46 -4.00 11.70
CA PRO A 50 -0.37 -5.47 11.74
C PRO A 50 0.43 -6.10 10.57
N MET A 51 0.72 -5.34 9.52
CA MET A 51 1.41 -5.78 8.30
C MET A 51 2.86 -5.28 8.20
N ILE A 52 3.25 -4.28 9.00
CA ILE A 52 4.61 -3.73 9.02
C ILE A 52 5.28 -4.06 10.36
N PRO A 53 6.61 -4.26 10.38
CA PRO A 53 7.32 -4.50 11.64
C PRO A 53 7.27 -3.26 12.55
N ASP A 54 7.28 -3.49 13.86
CA ASP A 54 7.23 -2.44 14.88
C ASP A 54 8.39 -1.42 14.74
N GLU A 55 9.55 -1.87 14.24
CA GLU A 55 10.68 -1.00 13.95
C GLU A 55 10.34 0.02 12.84
N ALA A 56 9.70 -0.43 11.76
CA ALA A 56 9.26 0.46 10.68
C ALA A 56 8.18 1.43 11.19
N TYR A 57 7.21 0.92 11.96
CA TYR A 57 6.19 1.76 12.59
C TYR A 57 6.81 2.84 13.51
N SER A 58 7.81 2.46 14.31
CA SER A 58 8.55 3.37 15.17
C SER A 58 9.29 4.45 14.38
N LYS A 59 9.94 4.09 13.25
CA LYS A 59 10.59 5.07 12.36
C LYS A 59 9.60 6.08 11.77
N ILE A 60 8.45 5.59 11.30
CA ILE A 60 7.37 6.44 10.78
C ILE A 60 6.88 7.41 11.86
N ARG A 61 6.72 6.95 13.10
CA ARG A 61 6.26 7.80 14.21
C ARG A 61 7.32 8.79 14.68
N ALA A 62 8.61 8.42 14.59
CA ALA A 62 9.73 9.26 14.97
C ALA A 62 10.03 10.39 13.97
N ALA A 63 9.60 10.24 12.71
CA ALA A 63 9.78 11.27 11.69
C ALA A 63 9.04 12.58 12.03
N ARG A 64 9.71 13.71 11.73
CA ARG A 64 9.28 15.06 12.17
C ARG A 64 8.16 15.64 11.34
N THR A 65 8.23 15.47 10.02
CA THR A 65 7.27 16.05 9.07
C THR A 65 6.42 14.97 8.42
N SER A 66 5.18 15.28 8.03
CA SER A 66 4.31 14.33 7.35
C SER A 66 4.95 13.74 6.08
N GLN A 67 5.75 14.55 5.36
CA GLN A 67 6.46 14.10 4.17
C GLN A 67 7.54 13.06 4.50
N GLU A 68 8.29 13.26 5.59
CA GLU A 68 9.24 12.26 6.08
C GLU A 68 8.54 10.99 6.56
N LYS A 69 7.43 11.13 7.31
CA LYS A 69 6.60 9.99 7.73
C LYS A 69 6.14 9.17 6.52
N MET A 70 5.70 9.83 5.45
CA MET A 70 5.29 9.14 4.22
C MET A 70 6.46 8.41 3.55
N ARG A 71 7.67 8.98 3.54
CA ARG A 71 8.84 8.30 2.96
C ARG A 71 9.17 7.02 3.72
N GLU A 72 9.20 7.06 5.04
CA GLU A 72 9.39 5.86 5.88
C GLU A 72 8.27 4.84 5.67
N LEU A 73 7.03 5.32 5.53
CA LEU A 73 5.90 4.44 5.24
C LEU A 73 6.09 3.71 3.91
N TYR A 74 6.49 4.42 2.86
CA TYR A 74 6.78 3.82 1.55
C TYR A 74 7.92 2.80 1.58
N ASP A 75 8.93 2.99 2.44
CA ASP A 75 10.00 2.03 2.64
C ASP A 75 9.43 0.73 3.24
N ALA A 76 8.62 0.85 4.29
CA ALA A 76 7.90 -0.27 4.89
C ALA A 76 6.94 -0.97 3.91
N LEU A 77 6.28 -0.23 3.01
CA LEU A 77 5.45 -0.80 1.94
C LEU A 77 6.28 -1.59 0.94
N HIS A 78 7.50 -1.16 0.66
CA HIS A 78 8.41 -1.87 -0.25
C HIS A 78 8.88 -3.19 0.38
N GLU A 79 9.23 -3.18 1.67
CA GLU A 79 9.63 -4.37 2.42
C GLU A 79 8.47 -5.36 2.62
N GLY A 80 7.24 -4.85 2.85
CA GLY A 80 6.04 -5.67 3.03
C GLY A 80 5.41 -6.20 1.73
N GLY A 81 5.87 -5.73 0.57
CA GLY A 81 5.40 -6.21 -0.73
C GLY A 81 4.01 -5.70 -1.14
N PRO A 82 3.42 -6.30 -2.20
CA PRO A 82 2.20 -5.79 -2.82
C PRO A 82 0.96 -5.86 -1.91
N GLU A 83 0.90 -6.78 -0.95
CA GLU A 83 -0.22 -6.87 0.00
C GLU A 83 -0.31 -5.65 0.90
N THR A 84 0.83 -5.18 1.40
CA THR A 84 0.92 -3.99 2.24
C THR A 84 0.57 -2.73 1.44
N LYS A 85 0.98 -2.66 0.16
CA LYS A 85 0.58 -1.57 -0.75
C LYS A 85 -0.92 -1.54 -1.02
N ALA A 86 -1.55 -2.70 -1.25
CA ALA A 86 -2.99 -2.79 -1.44
C ALA A 86 -3.76 -2.38 -0.16
N ALA A 87 -3.27 -2.77 1.02
CA ALA A 87 -3.83 -2.34 2.29
C ALA A 87 -3.69 -0.82 2.50
N PHE A 88 -2.54 -0.25 2.14
CA PHE A 88 -2.32 1.19 2.16
C PHE A 88 -3.30 1.94 1.26
N TYR A 89 -3.50 1.48 0.03
CA TYR A 89 -4.49 2.04 -0.89
C TYR A 89 -5.89 2.05 -0.27
N ARG A 90 -6.31 0.94 0.35
CA ARG A 90 -7.62 0.86 1.03
C ARG A 90 -7.73 1.83 2.21
N ALA A 91 -6.66 2.01 2.99
CA ALA A 91 -6.63 2.99 4.07
C ALA A 91 -6.71 4.42 3.54
N LEU A 92 -5.99 4.70 2.45
CA LEU A 92 -6.00 5.97 1.76
C LEU A 92 -7.40 6.31 1.21
N CYS A 93 -8.10 5.36 0.58
CA CYS A 93 -9.48 5.54 0.12
C CYS A 93 -10.45 5.90 1.26
N LYS A 94 -10.27 5.33 2.45
CA LYS A 94 -11.12 5.63 3.61
C LYS A 94 -10.88 7.04 4.16
N GLN A 95 -9.63 7.49 4.12
CA GLN A 95 -9.22 8.70 4.83
C GLN A 95 -9.15 9.92 3.93
N ASN A 96 -8.70 9.76 2.70
CA ASN A 96 -8.49 10.81 1.71
C ASN A 96 -9.16 10.44 0.38
N LYS A 97 -10.45 10.09 0.42
CA LYS A 97 -11.21 9.70 -0.77
C LYS A 97 -11.09 10.74 -1.90
N HIS A 98 -11.24 12.01 -1.57
CA HIS A 98 -11.09 13.12 -2.53
C HIS A 98 -9.72 13.16 -3.20
N LEU A 99 -8.66 12.80 -2.48
CA LEU A 99 -7.31 12.75 -3.04
C LEU A 99 -7.18 11.58 -4.02
N VAL A 100 -7.73 10.42 -3.66
CA VAL A 100 -7.72 9.23 -4.54
C VAL A 100 -8.50 9.50 -5.81
N GLU A 101 -9.71 10.07 -5.71
CA GLU A 101 -10.54 10.45 -6.85
C GLU A 101 -9.82 11.49 -7.74
N HIS A 102 -9.11 12.45 -7.15
CA HIS A 102 -8.35 13.46 -7.89
C HIS A 102 -7.15 12.88 -8.65
N LEU A 103 -6.51 11.85 -8.10
CA LEU A 103 -5.35 11.17 -8.68
C LEU A 103 -5.74 10.05 -9.66
N GLY A 104 -7.03 9.88 -9.94
CA GLY A 104 -7.55 8.90 -10.90
C GLY A 104 -7.71 7.48 -10.34
N GLY A 105 -7.73 7.30 -9.02
CA GLY A 105 -8.13 6.05 -8.41
C GLY A 105 -9.64 5.89 -8.53
N HIS A 106 -10.10 4.75 -9.06
CA HIS A 106 -11.50 4.54 -9.46
C HIS A 106 -12.16 3.38 -8.73
#